data_AF-A0A4S2M906-F1
#
_entry.id   AF-A0A4S2M906-F1
#
_cell.length_a   1.000
_cell.length_b   1.000
_cell.length_c   1.000
_cell.angle_alpha   90.00
_cell.angle_beta   90.00
_cell.angle_gamma   90.00
#
_symmetry.space_group_name_H-M   'P 1'
#
loop_
_entity.id
_entity.type
_entity.pdbx_description
1 polymer ?
#
loop_
_entity_poly.entity_id
_entity_poly.type
_entity_poly.pdbx_seq_one_letter_code
_entity_poly.pdbx_strand_id
1 'polypeptide(L)'
;MLRCERMAENSIFDEIPEEISQHLVTFSESIDDVDSYIKGYLASQNSRTEISNLEQIKEELSLCYAFNALFFIYLRCNGVDTGNHPIMQELNRVMTALKRCRMLTEKESNSRLKCDKEAASRFIKHALWQSAHSKAKKRRPNQESGTPR
;
A
#
# COMPACT_ATOMS: atom_id res chain seq x y z
N MET A 1 -1.71 -14.61 -72.37
CA MET A 1 -2.43 -13.79 -71.38
C MET A 1 -2.28 -14.48 -70.03
N LEU A 2 -1.12 -14.30 -69.39
CA LEU A 2 -0.82 -14.87 -68.07
C LEU A 2 -1.46 -13.95 -67.03
N ARG A 3 -2.57 -14.40 -66.44
CA ARG A 3 -3.23 -13.73 -65.32
C ARG A 3 -2.34 -13.95 -64.10
N CYS A 4 -1.51 -12.96 -63.81
CA CYS A 4 -0.76 -12.87 -62.56
C CYS A 4 -1.78 -12.61 -61.44
N GLU A 5 -2.31 -13.67 -60.84
CA GLU A 5 -3.04 -13.57 -59.59
C GLU A 5 -2.04 -13.14 -58.52
N ARG A 6 -2.06 -11.83 -58.21
CA ARG A 6 -1.50 -11.31 -56.96
C ARG A 6 -2.23 -12.03 -55.83
N MET A 7 -1.59 -13.05 -55.26
CA MET A 7 -1.93 -13.48 -53.91
C MET A 7 -1.66 -12.27 -53.04
N ALA A 8 -2.73 -11.62 -52.56
CA ALA A 8 -2.60 -10.66 -51.49
C ALA A 8 -1.91 -11.41 -50.35
N GLU A 9 -0.80 -10.87 -49.87
CA GLU A 9 -0.22 -11.29 -48.60
C GLU A 9 -1.28 -10.99 -47.55
N ASN A 10 -2.18 -11.95 -47.28
CA ASN A 10 -3.03 -11.91 -46.11
C ASN A 10 -2.06 -11.79 -44.94
N SER A 11 -2.09 -10.64 -44.28
CA SER A 11 -1.21 -10.38 -43.17
C SER A 11 -1.53 -11.43 -42.11
N ILE A 12 -0.53 -12.03 -41.47
CA ILE A 12 -0.75 -12.94 -40.33
C ILE A 12 -1.67 -12.31 -39.27
N PHE A 13 -1.67 -10.98 -39.22
CA PHE A 13 -2.52 -10.16 -38.36
C PHE A 13 -4.01 -10.16 -38.75
N ASP A 14 -4.36 -10.45 -40.01
CA ASP A 14 -5.74 -10.53 -40.50
C ASP A 14 -6.42 -11.87 -40.11
N GLU A 15 -5.65 -12.87 -39.68
CA GLU A 15 -6.15 -14.17 -39.19
C GLU A 15 -6.31 -14.23 -37.66
N ILE A 16 -5.89 -13.18 -36.93
CA ILE A 16 -5.98 -13.16 -35.47
C ILE A 16 -7.44 -12.87 -35.04
N PRO A 17 -8.04 -13.72 -34.18
CA PRO A 17 -9.36 -13.44 -33.63
C PRO A 17 -9.43 -12.08 -32.91
N GLU A 18 -10.54 -11.38 -33.05
CA GLU A 18 -10.74 -10.03 -32.51
C GLU A 18 -10.51 -9.98 -31.00
N GLU A 19 -10.92 -11.03 -30.26
CA GLU A 19 -10.69 -11.13 -28.82
C GLU A 19 -9.21 -11.15 -28.46
N ILE A 20 -8.39 -11.85 -29.24
CA ILE A 20 -6.94 -11.92 -29.00
C ILE A 20 -6.29 -10.59 -29.35
N SER A 21 -6.71 -9.96 -30.45
CA SER A 21 -6.25 -8.62 -30.84
C SER A 21 -6.51 -7.60 -29.72
N GLN A 22 -7.72 -7.61 -29.15
CA GLN A 22 -8.06 -6.70 -28.04
C GLN A 22 -7.18 -6.93 -26.80
N HIS A 23 -6.91 -8.18 -26.43
CA HIS A 23 -5.99 -8.48 -25.33
C HIS A 23 -4.57 -7.98 -25.60
N LEU A 24 -4.07 -8.09 -26.84
CA LEU A 24 -2.76 -7.61 -27.22
C LEU A 24 -2.68 -6.08 -27.16
N VAL A 25 -3.71 -5.37 -27.60
CA VAL A 25 -3.80 -3.91 -27.50
C VAL A 25 -3.75 -3.49 -26.02
N THR A 26 -4.62 -4.05 -25.18
CA THR A 26 -4.64 -3.73 -23.74
C THR A 26 -3.33 -4.07 -23.03
N PHE A 27 -2.69 -5.18 -23.43
CA PHE A 27 -1.38 -5.54 -22.90
C PHE A 27 -0.30 -4.53 -23.30
N SER A 28 -0.28 -4.09 -24.56
CA SER A 28 0.64 -3.05 -25.05
C SER A 28 0.46 -1.74 -24.29
N GLU A 29 -0.77 -1.27 -24.15
CA GLU A 29 -1.11 -0.05 -23.40
C GLU A 29 -0.63 -0.16 -21.94
N SER A 30 -0.83 -1.32 -21.31
CA SER A 30 -0.36 -1.57 -19.95
C SER A 30 1.18 -1.51 -19.83
N ILE A 31 1.92 -1.94 -20.85
CA ILE A 31 3.39 -1.86 -20.87
C ILE A 31 3.84 -0.40 -21.04
N ASP A 32 3.19 0.37 -21.91
CA ASP A 32 3.47 1.78 -22.13
C ASP A 32 3.22 2.62 -20.86
N ASP A 33 2.15 2.30 -20.12
CA ASP A 33 1.87 2.88 -18.81
C ASP A 33 3.01 2.60 -17.82
N VAL A 34 3.44 1.34 -17.71
CA VAL A 34 4.53 0.94 -16.82
C VAL A 34 5.83 1.66 -17.18
N ASP A 35 6.18 1.74 -18.46
CA ASP A 35 7.37 2.44 -18.94
C ASP A 35 7.31 3.95 -18.59
N SER A 36 6.15 4.58 -18.79
CA SER A 36 5.91 5.98 -18.42
C SER A 36 6.08 6.21 -16.91
N TYR A 37 5.55 5.31 -16.08
CA TYR A 37 5.73 5.35 -14.62
C TYR A 37 7.20 5.22 -14.22
N ILE A 38 7.94 4.28 -14.81
CA ILE A 38 9.37 4.07 -14.51
C ILE A 38 10.18 5.30 -14.90
N LYS A 39 9.95 5.87 -16.09
CA LYS A 39 10.60 7.10 -16.53
C LYS A 39 10.34 8.27 -15.58
N GLY A 40 9.10 8.46 -15.15
CA GLY A 40 8.74 9.47 -14.16
C GLY A 40 9.42 9.24 -12.81
N TYR A 41 9.46 8.01 -12.34
CA TYR A 41 10.15 7.63 -11.10
C TYR A 41 11.65 7.94 -11.17
N LEU A 42 12.32 7.57 -12.27
CA LEU A 42 13.76 7.84 -12.48
C LEU A 42 14.07 9.32 -12.56
N ALA A 43 13.20 10.13 -13.17
CA ALA A 43 13.36 11.58 -13.20
C ALA A 43 13.25 12.19 -11.78
N SER A 44 12.35 11.66 -10.94
CA SER A 44 12.10 12.16 -9.58
C SER A 44 13.16 11.76 -8.55
N GLN A 45 13.98 10.73 -8.83
CA GLN A 45 14.99 10.19 -7.93
C GLN A 45 16.01 11.24 -7.47
N ASN A 46 16.46 12.12 -8.38
CA ASN A 46 17.46 13.15 -8.10
C ASN A 46 16.96 14.30 -7.21
N SER A 47 15.65 14.42 -7.01
CA SER A 47 15.02 15.51 -6.24
C SER A 47 14.52 15.10 -4.86
N ARG A 48 14.86 13.90 -4.38
CA ARG A 48 14.35 13.39 -3.11
C ARG A 48 14.96 14.10 -1.90
N THR A 49 14.10 14.77 -1.14
CA THR A 49 14.34 15.16 0.25
C THR A 49 14.40 13.93 1.15
N GLU A 50 15.05 14.06 2.31
CA GLU A 50 15.22 12.96 3.28
C GLU A 50 13.89 12.28 3.61
N ILE A 51 13.77 11.02 3.20
CA ILE A 51 12.63 10.15 3.44
C ILE A 51 12.94 9.30 4.68
N SER A 52 11.93 8.91 5.45
CA SER A 52 12.14 7.98 6.56
C SER A 52 12.75 6.67 6.07
N ASN A 53 13.68 6.09 6.84
CA ASN A 53 14.29 4.78 6.53
C ASN A 53 13.24 3.70 6.22
N LEU A 54 12.09 3.73 6.91
CA LEU A 54 11.03 2.75 6.70
C LEU A 54 10.30 2.96 5.36
N GLU A 55 10.10 4.20 4.94
CA GLU A 55 9.50 4.54 3.66
C GLU A 55 10.45 4.18 2.51
N GLN A 56 11.75 4.43 2.66
CA GLN A 56 12.76 4.01 1.71
C GLN A 56 12.76 2.48 1.52
N ILE A 57 12.77 1.71 2.61
CA ILE A 57 12.71 0.23 2.53
C ILE A 57 11.45 -0.23 1.81
N LYS A 58 10.30 0.39 2.08
CA LYS A 58 9.03 0.05 1.43
C LYS A 58 9.10 0.29 -0.07
N GLU A 59 9.67 1.40 -0.51
CA GLU A 59 9.81 1.74 -1.92
C GLU A 59 10.79 0.83 -2.65
N GLU A 60 11.99 0.63 -2.10
CA GLU A 60 12.99 -0.28 -2.67
C GLU A 60 12.43 -1.70 -2.83
N LEU A 61 11.67 -2.16 -1.83
CA LEU A 61 11.08 -3.48 -1.87
C LEU A 61 9.91 -3.59 -2.86
N SER A 62 9.15 -2.52 -3.03
CA SER A 62 8.11 -2.42 -4.06
C SER A 62 8.72 -2.46 -5.47
N LEU A 63 9.84 -1.76 -5.66
CA LEU A 63 10.57 -1.78 -6.93
C LEU A 63 11.17 -3.16 -7.22
N CYS A 64 11.74 -3.82 -6.20
CA CYS A 64 12.23 -5.19 -6.31
C CYS A 64 11.11 -6.18 -6.70
N TYR A 65 9.92 -6.02 -6.13
CA TYR A 65 8.75 -6.82 -6.51
C TYR A 65 8.34 -6.56 -7.97
N ALA A 66 8.29 -5.29 -8.38
CA ALA A 66 7.94 -4.91 -9.75
C ALA A 66 8.91 -5.52 -10.77
N PHE A 67 10.22 -5.45 -10.54
CA PHE A 67 11.21 -6.09 -11.42
C PHE A 67 11.02 -7.60 -11.53
N ASN A 68 10.80 -8.28 -10.41
CA ASN A 68 10.55 -9.73 -10.43
C ASN A 68 9.24 -10.09 -11.15
N ALA A 69 8.20 -9.27 -11.00
CA ALA A 69 6.93 -9.46 -11.70
C ALA A 69 7.08 -9.24 -13.20
N LEU A 70 7.81 -8.20 -13.63
CA LEU A 70 8.09 -7.96 -15.06
C LEU A 70 8.91 -9.09 -15.66
N PHE A 71 9.90 -9.62 -14.93
CA PHE A 71 10.66 -10.78 -15.39
C PHE A 71 9.78 -12.04 -15.50
N PHE A 72 8.87 -12.25 -14.56
CA PHE A 72 7.88 -13.33 -14.66
C PHE A 72 6.99 -13.18 -15.91
N ILE A 73 6.49 -11.97 -16.19
CA ILE A 73 5.70 -11.68 -17.40
C ILE A 73 6.52 -11.97 -18.66
N TYR A 74 7.78 -11.52 -18.70
CA TYR A 74 8.70 -11.81 -19.80
C TYR A 74 8.84 -13.32 -20.07
N LEU A 75 9.03 -14.13 -19.02
CA LEU A 75 9.12 -15.59 -19.17
C LEU A 75 7.83 -16.18 -19.76
N ARG A 76 6.66 -15.70 -19.32
CA ARG A 76 5.37 -16.13 -19.83
C ARG A 76 5.18 -15.76 -21.31
N CYS A 77 5.59 -14.57 -21.71
CA CYS A 77 5.56 -14.13 -23.12
C CYS A 77 6.47 -14.98 -24.01
N ASN A 78 7.57 -15.52 -23.47
CA ASN A 78 8.47 -16.44 -24.16
C ASN A 78 8.01 -17.91 -24.12
N GLY A 79 6.82 -18.19 -23.57
CA GLY A 79 6.29 -19.55 -23.47
C GLY A 79 6.99 -20.44 -22.44
N VAL A 80 7.78 -19.87 -21.53
CA VAL A 80 8.45 -20.63 -20.46
C VAL A 80 7.43 -21.01 -19.38
N ASP A 81 7.42 -22.29 -18.99
CA ASP A 81 6.63 -22.73 -17.84
C ASP A 81 7.22 -22.18 -16.55
N THR A 82 6.39 -21.46 -15.80
CA THR A 82 6.79 -20.79 -14.56
C THR A 82 6.50 -21.61 -13.31
N GLY A 83 5.80 -22.75 -13.43
CA GLY A 83 5.45 -23.59 -12.27
C GLY A 83 6.67 -24.08 -11.49
N ASN A 84 7.70 -24.57 -12.20
CA ASN A 84 8.96 -25.03 -11.60
C ASN A 84 10.10 -24.02 -11.70
N HIS A 85 9.84 -22.82 -12.21
CA HIS A 85 10.88 -21.82 -12.44
C HIS A 85 11.29 -21.13 -11.12
N PRO A 86 12.59 -20.89 -10.85
CA PRO A 86 13.07 -20.24 -9.62
C PRO A 86 12.46 -18.85 -9.34
N ILE A 87 11.93 -18.19 -10.36
CA ILE A 87 11.24 -16.90 -10.22
C ILE A 87 10.10 -16.92 -9.19
N MET A 88 9.42 -18.06 -9.04
CA MET A 88 8.35 -18.20 -8.04
C MET A 88 8.90 -18.12 -6.62
N GLN A 89 10.12 -18.62 -6.39
CA GLN A 89 10.79 -18.51 -5.10
C GLN A 89 11.17 -17.05 -4.82
N GLU A 90 11.69 -16.34 -5.82
CA GLU A 90 12.03 -14.92 -5.69
C GLU A 90 10.80 -14.03 -5.43
N LEU A 91 9.69 -14.27 -6.13
CA LEU A 91 8.43 -13.58 -5.88
C LEU A 91 7.94 -13.82 -4.44
N ASN A 92 7.98 -15.07 -3.97
CA ASN A 92 7.60 -15.41 -2.60
C ASN A 92 8.52 -14.78 -1.55
N ARG A 93 9.82 -14.71 -1.82
CA ARG A 93 10.82 -14.07 -0.97
C ARG A 93 10.53 -12.59 -0.78
N VAL A 94 10.32 -11.87 -1.89
CA VAL A 94 10.01 -10.43 -1.87
C VAL A 94 8.65 -10.17 -1.22
N MET A 95 7.63 -10.97 -1.53
CA MET A 95 6.31 -10.85 -0.88
C MET A 95 6.39 -11.05 0.64
N THR A 96 7.21 -11.99 1.11
CA THR A 96 7.43 -12.21 2.54
C THR A 96 8.09 -11.00 3.19
N ALA A 97 9.07 -10.39 2.53
CA ALA A 97 9.68 -9.15 3.02
C ALA A 97 8.66 -8.00 3.06
N LEU A 98 7.78 -7.86 2.06
CA LEU A 98 6.75 -6.82 2.03
C LEU A 98 5.76 -6.97 3.19
N LYS A 99 5.36 -8.20 3.49
CA LYS A 99 4.52 -8.52 4.65
C LYS A 99 5.19 -8.11 5.96
N ARG A 100 6.49 -8.41 6.12
CA ARG A 100 7.27 -7.98 7.30
C ARG A 100 7.35 -6.46 7.39
N CYS A 101 7.61 -5.77 6.28
CA CYS A 101 7.65 -4.31 6.24
C CYS A 101 6.31 -3.71 6.71
N ARG A 102 5.18 -4.21 6.19
CA ARG A 102 3.84 -3.78 6.59
C ARG A 102 3.60 -3.96 8.09
N MET A 103 3.96 -5.12 8.65
CA MET A 103 3.82 -5.38 10.09
C MET A 103 4.62 -4.40 10.95
N LEU A 104 5.83 -4.02 10.50
CA LEU A 104 6.66 -3.03 11.21
C LEU A 104 6.04 -1.64 11.15
N THR A 105 5.51 -1.23 10.00
CA THR A 105 4.82 0.05 9.83
C THR A 105 3.57 0.14 10.72
N GLU A 106 2.76 -0.93 10.77
CA GLU A 106 1.56 -1.00 11.62
C GLU A 106 1.91 -1.01 13.11
N LYS A 107 3.01 -1.67 13.48
CA LYS A 107 3.49 -1.65 14.87
C LYS A 107 3.96 -0.25 15.27
N GLU A 108 4.65 0.47 14.39
CA GLU A 108 5.09 1.83 14.65
C GLU A 108 3.90 2.78 14.83
N SER A 109 2.90 2.71 13.95
CA SER A 109 1.69 3.53 14.06
C SER A 109 0.92 3.24 15.36
N ASN A 110 0.77 1.96 15.72
CA ASN A 110 0.13 1.57 16.98
C ASN A 110 0.94 1.94 18.22
N SER A 111 2.27 1.95 18.14
CA SER A 111 3.14 2.41 19.24
C SER A 111 3.06 3.93 19.45
N ARG A 112 2.82 4.71 18.39
CA ARG A 112 2.55 6.15 18.50
C ARG A 112 1.21 6.45 19.19
N LEU A 113 0.25 5.52 19.14
CA LEU A 113 -1.04 5.60 19.83
C LEU A 113 -0.97 5.16 21.31
N LYS A 114 0.21 5.18 21.94
CA LYS A 114 0.34 4.84 23.37
C LYS A 114 -0.47 5.82 24.23
N CYS A 115 -1.44 5.28 24.97
CA CYS A 115 -2.18 6.02 25.99
C CYS A 115 -1.20 6.59 27.03
N ASP A 116 -1.21 7.92 27.20
CA ASP A 116 -0.48 8.59 28.26
C ASP A 116 -1.06 8.18 29.62
N LYS A 117 -0.37 7.26 30.28
CA LYS A 117 -0.77 6.71 31.58
C LYS A 117 -0.84 7.79 32.65
N GLU A 118 -0.01 8.82 32.56
CA GLU A 118 0.02 9.89 33.54
C GLU A 118 -1.15 10.85 33.33
N ALA A 119 -1.45 11.23 32.09
CA ALA A 119 -2.65 11.98 31.76
C ALA A 119 -3.92 11.22 32.16
N ALA A 120 -4.02 9.92 31.83
CA ALA A 120 -5.13 9.07 32.26
C ALA A 120 -5.27 9.01 33.78
N SER A 121 -4.16 8.89 34.53
CA SER A 121 -4.18 8.91 36.00
C SER A 121 -4.69 10.24 36.54
N ARG A 122 -4.30 11.38 35.95
CA ARG A 122 -4.79 12.71 36.33
C ARG A 122 -6.30 12.83 36.10
N PHE A 123 -6.80 12.38 34.95
CA PHE A 123 -8.25 12.37 34.66
C PHE A 123 -9.02 11.53 35.68
N ILE A 124 -8.55 10.31 35.99
CA ILE A 124 -9.19 9.42 36.96
C ILE A 124 -9.20 10.05 38.36
N LYS A 125 -8.05 10.56 38.83
CA LYS A 125 -7.94 11.20 40.15
C LYS A 125 -8.86 12.41 40.26
N HIS A 126 -8.91 13.24 39.22
CA HIS A 126 -9.75 14.43 39.21
C HIS A 126 -11.24 14.08 39.24
N ALA A 127 -11.67 13.10 38.44
CA ALA A 127 -13.05 12.64 38.45
C ALA A 127 -13.46 12.05 39.82
N LEU A 128 -12.59 11.25 40.44
CA LEU A 128 -12.83 10.72 41.78
C LEU A 128 -12.91 11.83 42.83
N TRP A 129 -12.00 12.79 42.80
CA TRP A 129 -11.97 13.91 43.74
C TRP A 129 -13.23 14.80 43.60
N GLN A 130 -13.63 15.13 42.38
CA GLN A 130 -14.88 15.87 42.12
C GLN A 130 -16.11 15.10 42.62
N SER A 131 -16.16 13.78 42.43
CA SER A 131 -17.27 12.94 42.89
C SER A 131 -17.38 12.91 44.42
N ALA A 132 -16.25 12.89 45.13
CA ALA A 132 -16.21 12.91 46.59
C ALA A 132 -16.68 14.27 47.14
N HIS A 133 -16.21 15.38 46.55
CA HIS A 133 -16.61 16.72 46.96
C HIS A 133 -18.05 17.06 46.58
N SER A 134 -18.59 16.57 45.46
CA SER A 134 -19.99 16.77 45.11
C SER A 134 -20.94 16.03 46.06
N LYS A 135 -20.59 14.81 46.50
CA LYS A 135 -21.34 14.08 47.54
C LYS A 135 -21.24 14.74 48.91
N ALA A 136 -20.09 15.32 49.27
CA ALA A 136 -19.94 16.08 50.51
C ALA A 136 -20.77 17.38 50.50
N LYS A 137 -20.84 18.08 49.35
CA LYS A 137 -21.67 19.28 49.17
C LYS A 137 -23.17 18.97 49.21
N LYS A 138 -23.60 17.81 48.67
CA LYS A 138 -25.00 17.36 48.73
C LYS A 138 -25.43 16.86 50.13
N ARG A 139 -24.48 16.43 50.97
CA ARG A 139 -24.69 16.04 52.38
C ARG A 139 -24.75 17.21 53.36
N ARG A 140 -24.48 18.44 52.93
CA ARG A 140 -24.74 19.66 53.71
C ARG A 140 -25.92 20.43 53.11
N PRO A 141 -27.18 20.04 53.36
CA PRO A 141 -28.31 20.94 53.14
C PRO A 141 -28.45 21.91 54.32
N ASN A 142 -28.40 23.20 53.97
CA ASN A 142 -28.96 24.38 54.66
C ASN A 142 -29.09 24.32 56.19
N GLN A 143 -28.17 24.98 56.91
CA GLN A 143 -28.52 25.66 58.16
C GLN A 143 -28.57 27.17 57.86
N GLU A 144 -29.74 27.65 57.44
CA GLU A 144 -30.10 29.07 57.57
C GLU A 144 -30.34 29.33 59.06
N SER A 145 -29.39 30.02 59.69
CA SER A 145 -29.54 30.57 61.03
C SER A 145 -30.39 31.85 60.95
N GLY A 146 -31.66 31.75 61.34
CA GLY A 146 -32.48 32.92 61.64
C GLY A 146 -31.96 33.62 62.90
N THR A 147 -31.67 34.92 62.79
CA THR A 147 -31.48 35.83 63.93
C THR A 147 -32.82 36.50 64.28
N PRO A 148 -33.34 36.37 65.51
CA PRO A 148 -34.42 37.24 65.98
C PRO A 148 -33.84 38.53 66.56
N ARG A 149 -34.48 39.66 66.23
CA ARG A 149 -34.37 40.92 66.95
C ARG A 149 -35.62 41.10 67.80
#